data_AF-A0A947RJS6-F1
#
_entry.id   AF-A0A947RJS6-F1
#
_cell.length_a   1.000
_cell.length_b   1.000
_cell.length_c   1.000
_cell.angle_alpha   90.00
_cell.angle_beta   90.00
_cell.angle_gamma   90.00
#
_symmetry.space_group_name_H-M   'P 1'
#
loop_
_entity.id
_entity.type
_entity.pdbx_description
1 polymer ?
#
loop_
_entity_poly.entity_id
_entity_poly.type
_entity_poly.pdbx_seq_one_letter_code
_entity_poly.pdbx_strand_id
1 'polypeptide(L)'
;MTEAIVLKINNINKKKIFISLIFALAFFSCSYIYLILQTTMNITTYQDIKQEIIELDSQIGDLEFEYMFLKKNINLEMAKTLGYVEASNINFIDKDIVTNKLSLKD
;
A
#
# COMPACT_ATOMS: atom_id res chain seq x y z
N MET A 1 40.50 57.96 -22.39
CA MET A 1 40.49 57.26 -21.07
C MET A 1 39.15 56.58 -20.77
N THR A 2 38.02 57.15 -21.20
CA THR A 2 36.67 56.59 -21.00
C THR A 2 36.42 55.27 -21.73
N GLU A 3 36.88 55.12 -22.97
CA GLU A 3 36.65 53.88 -23.76
C GLU A 3 37.31 52.63 -23.16
N ALA A 4 38.51 52.78 -22.59
CA ALA A 4 39.24 51.68 -21.96
C ALA A 4 38.50 51.14 -20.71
N ILE A 5 37.79 52.01 -19.98
CA ILE A 5 37.00 51.63 -18.81
C ILE A 5 35.77 50.83 -19.25
N VAL A 6 35.07 51.28 -20.30
CA VAL A 6 33.89 50.59 -20.85
C VAL A 6 34.22 49.18 -21.34
N LEU A 7 35.34 49.02 -22.06
CA LEU A 7 35.79 47.70 -22.53
C LEU A 7 36.10 46.74 -21.38
N LYS A 8 36.74 47.23 -20.32
CA LYS A 8 37.08 46.42 -19.14
C LYS A 8 35.82 45.96 -18.40
N ILE A 9 34.82 46.83 -18.26
CA ILE A 9 33.52 46.52 -17.65
C ILE A 9 32.77 45.44 -18.47
N ASN A 10 32.72 45.58 -19.80
CA ASN A 10 32.05 44.61 -20.66
C ASN A 10 32.69 43.22 -20.55
N ASN A 11 34.03 43.16 -20.49
CA ASN A 11 34.74 41.89 -20.38
C ASN A 11 34.50 41.18 -19.04
N ILE A 12 34.39 41.94 -17.93
CA ILE A 12 34.04 41.40 -16.61
C ILE A 12 32.61 40.84 -16.61
N ASN A 13 31.66 41.53 -17.23
CA ASN A 13 30.27 41.07 -17.32
C ASN A 13 30.15 39.78 -18.16
N LYS A 14 30.85 39.71 -19.30
CA LYS A 14 30.90 38.49 -20.12
C LYS A 14 31.45 37.29 -19.34
N LYS A 15 32.52 37.48 -18.55
CA LYS A 15 33.10 36.41 -17.72
C LYS A 15 32.14 35.93 -16.63
N LYS A 16 31.42 36.84 -15.98
CA LYS A 16 30.40 36.49 -14.96
C LYS A 16 29.24 35.69 -15.56
N ILE A 17 28.74 36.11 -16.72
CA ILE A 17 27.66 35.42 -17.43
C ILE A 17 28.12 34.01 -17.84
N PHE A 18 29.34 33.87 -18.34
CA PHE A 18 29.90 32.57 -18.73
C PHE A 18 30.05 31.62 -17.52
N ILE A 19 30.57 32.11 -16.38
CA ILE A 19 30.64 31.33 -15.14
C ILE A 19 29.24 30.90 -14.67
N SER A 20 28.27 31.83 -14.72
CA SER A 20 26.89 31.55 -14.33
C SER A 20 26.27 30.44 -15.18
N LEU A 21 26.53 30.46 -16.48
CA LEU A 21 26.05 29.44 -17.42
C LEU A 21 26.64 28.06 -17.13
N ILE A 22 27.92 28.00 -16.78
CA ILE A 22 28.59 26.75 -16.37
C ILE A 22 28.01 26.21 -15.07
N PHE A 23 27.76 27.06 -14.08
CA PHE A 23 27.11 26.65 -12.84
C PHE A 23 25.68 26.18 -13.06
N ALA A 24 24.92 26.87 -13.91
CA ALA A 24 23.58 26.46 -14.28
C ALA A 24 23.62 25.08 -14.96
N LEU A 25 24.52 24.87 -15.92
CA LEU A 25 24.67 23.60 -16.60
C LEU A 25 25.02 22.47 -15.61
N ALA A 26 26.01 22.69 -14.74
CA ALA A 26 26.38 21.72 -13.72
C ALA A 26 25.21 21.42 -12.77
N PHE A 27 24.48 22.45 -12.33
CA PHE A 27 23.30 22.29 -11.48
C PHE A 27 22.21 21.47 -12.16
N PHE A 28 21.92 21.73 -13.43
CA PHE A 28 20.95 20.95 -14.21
C PHE A 28 21.42 19.51 -14.40
N SER A 29 22.69 19.28 -14.69
CA SER A 29 23.25 17.92 -14.82
C SER A 29 23.17 17.13 -13.52
N CYS A 30 23.58 17.73 -12.40
CA CYS A 30 23.48 17.08 -11.08
C CYS A 30 22.01 16.80 -10.70
N SER A 31 21.12 17.77 -10.91
CA SER A 31 19.70 17.61 -10.64
C SER A 31 19.08 16.49 -11.49
N TYR A 32 19.46 16.40 -12.77
CA TYR A 32 18.97 15.35 -13.66
C TYR A 32 19.37 13.95 -13.18
N ILE A 33 20.64 13.76 -12.83
CA ILE A 33 21.13 12.48 -12.30
C ILE A 33 20.43 12.13 -10.98
N TYR A 34 20.30 13.09 -10.07
CA TYR A 34 19.63 12.90 -8.79
C TYR A 34 18.15 12.51 -8.97
N LEU A 35 17.43 13.21 -9.85
CA LEU A 35 16.02 12.91 -10.13
C LEU A 35 15.86 11.52 -10.74
N ILE A 36 16.72 11.12 -11.68
CA ILE A 36 16.68 9.77 -12.25
C ILE A 36 16.90 8.72 -11.16
N LEU A 37 17.93 8.88 -10.33
CA LEU A 37 18.23 7.92 -9.26
C LEU A 37 17.03 7.79 -8.30
N GLN A 38 16.44 8.91 -7.91
CA GLN A 38 15.27 8.94 -7.05
C GLN A 38 14.07 8.26 -7.72
N THR A 39 13.81 8.53 -9.00
CA THR A 39 12.72 7.92 -9.75
C THR A 39 12.92 6.41 -9.88
N THR A 40 14.14 5.95 -10.20
CA THR A 40 14.45 4.51 -10.29
C THR A 40 14.21 3.80 -8.96
N MET A 41 14.74 4.34 -7.85
CA MET A 41 14.55 3.75 -6.53
C MET A 41 13.08 3.73 -6.10
N ASN A 42 12.33 4.78 -6.42
CA ASN A 42 10.90 4.83 -6.12
C ASN A 42 10.10 3.79 -6.92
N ILE A 43 10.48 3.58 -8.19
CA ILE A 43 9.83 2.56 -9.04
C ILE A 43 10.14 1.16 -8.53
N THR A 44 11.38 0.86 -8.15
CA THR A 44 11.73 -0.47 -7.63
C THR A 44 10.97 -0.77 -6.34
N THR A 45 10.95 0.16 -5.38
CA THR A 45 10.19 -0.03 -4.13
C THR A 45 8.70 -0.19 -4.39
N TYR A 46 8.12 0.59 -5.32
CA TYR A 46 6.72 0.44 -5.70
C TYR A 46 6.44 -0.92 -6.33
N GLN A 47 7.39 -1.42 -7.14
CA GLN A 47 7.27 -2.71 -7.80
C GLN A 47 7.36 -3.88 -6.80
N ASP A 48 8.24 -3.78 -5.80
CA ASP A 48 8.35 -4.76 -4.72
C ASP A 48 7.04 -4.84 -3.91
N ILE A 49 6.48 -3.68 -3.53
CA ILE A 49 5.19 -3.61 -2.83
C ILE A 49 4.07 -4.21 -3.69
N LYS A 50 4.05 -3.91 -5.00
CA LYS A 50 3.06 -4.47 -5.90
C LYS A 50 3.18 -6.00 -6.00
N GLN A 51 4.40 -6.53 -5.99
CA GLN A 51 4.62 -7.97 -6.00
C GLN A 51 4.15 -8.62 -4.70
N GLU A 52 4.45 -8.02 -3.54
CA GLU A 52 3.98 -8.50 -2.23
C GLU A 52 2.44 -8.52 -2.16
N ILE A 53 1.76 -7.51 -2.70
CA ILE A 53 0.30 -7.49 -2.80
C ILE A 53 -0.22 -8.66 -3.65
N ILE A 54 0.40 -8.93 -4.80
CA ILE A 54 -0.01 -10.05 -5.66
C ILE A 54 0.19 -11.39 -4.96
N GLU A 55 1.29 -11.56 -4.24
CA GLU A 55 1.57 -12.77 -3.46
C GLU A 55 0.55 -12.96 -2.33
N LEU A 56 0.21 -11.90 -1.60
CA LEU A 56 -0.82 -11.94 -0.56
C LEU A 56 -2.21 -12.24 -1.13
N ASP A 57 -2.60 -11.63 -2.24
CA ASP A 57 -3.89 -11.90 -2.90
C ASP A 57 -3.99 -13.36 -3.34
N SER A 58 -2.89 -13.94 -3.84
CA SER A 58 -2.84 -15.36 -4.18
C SER A 58 -3.03 -16.24 -2.95
N GLN A 59 -2.36 -15.94 -1.84
CA GLN A 59 -2.52 -16.69 -0.59
C GLN A 59 -3.95 -16.60 -0.03
N ILE A 60 -4.58 -15.42 -0.13
CA ILE A 60 -5.97 -15.23 0.24
C ILE A 60 -6.87 -16.06 -0.66
N GLY A 61 -6.65 -16.06 -1.97
CA GLY A 61 -7.41 -16.87 -2.92
C GLY A 61 -7.32 -18.38 -2.63
N ASP A 62 -6.12 -18.87 -2.32
CA ASP A 62 -5.91 -20.26 -1.92
C ASP A 62 -6.67 -20.59 -0.63
N LEU A 63 -6.60 -19.71 0.37
CA LEU A 63 -7.31 -19.88 1.64
C LEU A 63 -8.84 -19.82 1.47
N GLU A 64 -9.34 -18.94 0.61
CA GLU A 64 -10.75 -18.87 0.26
C GLU A 64 -11.22 -20.15 -0.42
N PHE A 65 -10.41 -20.71 -1.33
CA PHE A 65 -10.69 -21.97 -1.97
C PHE A 65 -10.74 -23.12 -0.95
N GLU A 66 -9.76 -23.19 -0.04
CA GLU A 66 -9.74 -24.17 1.05
C GLU A 66 -10.97 -24.03 1.96
N TYR A 67 -11.30 -22.80 2.35
CA TYR A 67 -12.49 -22.51 3.15
C TYR A 67 -13.78 -22.92 2.43
N MET A 68 -13.91 -22.64 1.13
CA MET A 68 -15.06 -23.07 0.34
C MET A 68 -15.15 -24.59 0.27
N PHE A 69 -14.03 -25.29 0.14
CA PHE A 69 -13.98 -26.74 0.13
C PHE A 69 -14.41 -27.31 1.49
N LEU A 70 -13.85 -26.83 2.59
CA LEU A 70 -14.23 -27.23 3.95
C LEU A 70 -15.70 -26.92 4.24
N LYS A 71 -16.18 -25.73 3.87
CA LYS A 71 -17.59 -25.35 4.06
C LYS A 71 -18.54 -26.24 3.26
N LYS A 72 -18.18 -26.64 2.04
CA LYS A 72 -18.99 -27.59 1.25
C LYS A 72 -18.97 -29.01 1.84
N ASN A 73 -17.88 -29.40 2.49
CA ASN A 73 -17.75 -30.71 3.15
C ASN A 73 -18.50 -30.79 4.49
N ILE A 74 -18.85 -29.65 5.11
CA ILE A 74 -19.79 -29.62 6.23
C ILE A 74 -21.19 -29.89 5.67
N ASN A 75 -21.50 -31.16 5.49
CA ASN A 75 -22.81 -31.64 5.06
C ASN A 75 -23.47 -32.49 6.16
N LEU A 76 -24.77 -32.75 6.01
CA LEU A 76 -25.55 -33.51 6.98
C LEU A 76 -25.10 -34.98 7.07
N GLU A 77 -24.49 -35.53 6.01
CA GLU A 77 -23.87 -36.86 6.03
C GLU A 77 -22.61 -36.90 6.89
N MET A 78 -21.74 -35.87 6.80
CA MET A 78 -20.56 -35.72 7.66
C MET A 78 -20.99 -35.65 9.13
N ALA A 79 -22.02 -34.86 9.45
CA ALA A 79 -22.56 -34.79 10.80
C ALA A 79 -23.06 -36.16 11.29
N LYS A 80 -23.78 -36.91 10.44
CA LYS A 80 -24.21 -38.28 10.76
C LYS A 80 -23.04 -39.25 10.95
N THR A 81 -21.99 -39.17 10.13
CA THR A 81 -20.79 -40.02 10.27
C THR A 81 -19.98 -39.71 11.54
N LEU A 82 -20.02 -38.47 12.02
CA LEU A 82 -19.43 -38.06 13.29
C LEU A 82 -20.29 -38.43 14.52
N GLY A 83 -21.44 -39.09 14.31
CA GLY A 83 -22.34 -39.53 15.38
C GLY A 83 -23.31 -38.46 15.87
N TYR A 84 -23.41 -37.31 15.20
CA TYR A 84 -24.42 -36.32 15.51
C TYR A 84 -25.81 -36.80 15.06
N VAL A 85 -26.78 -36.66 15.95
CA VAL A 85 -28.19 -37.00 15.73
C VAL A 85 -29.01 -35.73 15.61
N GLU A 86 -30.04 -35.74 14.75
CA GLU A 86 -30.96 -34.63 14.58
C GLU A 86 -31.66 -34.30 15.91
N ALA A 87 -31.61 -33.02 16.31
CA ALA A 87 -32.22 -32.58 17.55
C ALA A 87 -33.76 -32.56 17.41
N SER A 88 -34.44 -33.47 18.11
CA SER A 88 -35.90 -33.60 18.09
C SER A 88 -36.66 -32.45 18.77
N ASN A 89 -35.98 -31.63 19.60
CA ASN A 89 -36.57 -30.48 20.26
C ASN A 89 -35.60 -29.29 20.17
N ILE A 90 -35.88 -28.38 19.26
CA ILE A 90 -35.10 -27.15 19.06
C ILE A 90 -35.81 -26.05 19.85
N ASN A 91 -35.36 -25.79 21.08
CA ASN A 91 -35.85 -24.64 21.85
C ASN A 91 -35.12 -23.38 21.36
N PHE A 92 -35.75 -22.62 20.47
CA PHE A 92 -35.26 -21.31 20.08
C PHE A 92 -35.43 -20.35 21.27
N ILE A 93 -34.34 -19.75 21.74
CA ILE A 93 -34.39 -18.70 22.75
C ILE A 93 -34.63 -17.39 22.01
N ASP A 94 -35.86 -16.89 22.08
CA ASP A 94 -36.17 -15.54 21.61
C ASP A 94 -35.61 -14.51 22.61
N LYS A 95 -34.94 -13.48 22.10
CA LYS A 95 -34.21 -12.49 22.91
C LYS A 95 -35.14 -11.67 23.81
N ASP A 96 -36.43 -11.60 23.47
CA ASP A 96 -37.45 -10.85 24.21
C ASP A 96 -37.83 -11.46 25.57
N ILE A 97 -37.51 -12.73 25.84
CA ILE A 97 -37.95 -13.40 27.09
C ILE A 97 -36.97 -13.16 28.25
N VAL A 98 -35.70 -12.84 27.96
CA VAL A 98 -34.63 -12.75 28.98
C VAL A 98 -34.64 -11.43 29.74
N THR A 99 -35.17 -10.35 29.16
CA THR A 99 -35.21 -9.02 29.80
C THR A 99 -36.23 -8.93 30.94
N ASN A 100 -37.25 -9.79 30.97
CA ASN A 100 -38.37 -9.65 31.93
C ASN A 100 -38.26 -10.54 33.19
N LYS A 101 -37.15 -11.28 33.38
CA LYS A 101 -36.98 -12.19 34.53
C LYS A 101 -35.67 -12.03 35.33
N LEU A 102 -34.84 -11.05 35.00
CA LEU A 102 -33.56 -10.80 35.69
C LEU A 102 -33.50 -9.42 36.34
N SER A 103 -34.60 -8.92 36.90
CA SER A 103 -34.54 -7.81 37.85
C SER A 103 -34.22 -8.37 39.23
N LEU A 104 -33.02 -8.07 39.74
CA LEU A 104 -32.66 -8.26 41.13
C LEU A 104 -33.58 -7.35 41.96
N LYS A 105 -34.37 -7.96 42.84
CA LYS A 105 -35.22 -7.26 43.80
C LYS A 105 -34.30 -6.66 44.87
N ASP A 106 -34.21 -5.34 44.90
CA ASP A 106 -33.64 -4.58 46.01
C ASP A 106 -34.31 -4.96 47.35
#